data_AF-A0A942Q622-F1
#
_entry.id   AF-A0A942Q622-F1
#
_cell.length_a   1.000
_cell.length_b   1.000
_cell.length_c   1.000
_cell.angle_alpha   90.00
_cell.angle_beta   90.00
_cell.angle_gamma   90.00
#
_symmetry.space_group_name_H-M   'P 1'
#
loop_
_entity.id
_entity.type
_entity.pdbx_description
1 polymer ?
#
loop_
_entity_poly.entity_id
_entity_poly.type
_entity_poly.pdbx_seq_one_letter_code
_entity_poly.pdbx_strand_id
1 'polypeptide(L)' 'MKRLITSLMLLNLMGFSGWAWADAVAPTVNKGDTAWMIVATLLVIVMVIPGLALFYGGMVRAKNMLSVLMQ' A
#
# COMPACT_ATOMS: atom_id res chain seq x y z
N MET A 1 30.92 -35.55 0.54
CA MET A 1 31.42 -34.26 1.10
C MET A 1 31.05 -33.06 0.24
N LYS A 2 31.33 -33.03 -1.08
CA LYS A 2 31.00 -31.86 -1.93
C LYS A 2 29.51 -31.46 -1.94
N ARG A 3 28.58 -32.43 -1.98
CA ARG A 3 27.13 -32.19 -1.92
C ARG A 3 26.65 -31.60 -0.58
N LEU A 4 27.34 -31.91 0.52
CA LEU A 4 27.03 -31.37 1.85
C LEU A 4 27.43 -29.89 1.92
N ILE A 5 28.60 -29.55 1.36
CA ILE A 5 29.11 -28.19 1.29
C ILE A 5 28.22 -27.32 0.39
N THR A 6 27.77 -27.85 -0.75
CA THR A 6 26.85 -27.13 -1.64
C THR A 6 25.50 -26.88 -0.96
N SER A 7 24.98 -27.85 -0.18
CA SER A 7 23.72 -27.68 0.56
C SER A 7 23.83 -26.63 1.69
N LEU A 8 24.96 -26.61 2.41
CA LEU A 8 25.25 -25.61 3.44
C LEU A 8 25.45 -24.20 2.87
N MET A 9 26.06 -24.09 1.70
CA MET A 9 26.20 -22.83 0.95
C MET A 9 24.83 -22.32 0.47
N LEU A 10 23.97 -23.21 -0.06
CA LEU A 10 22.61 -22.86 -0.46
C LEU A 10 21.74 -22.42 0.72
N LEU A 11 21.88 -23.07 1.88
CA LEU A 11 21.19 -22.69 3.11
C LEU A 11 21.64 -21.31 3.61
N ASN A 12 22.94 -20.97 3.50
CA ASN A 12 23.45 -19.64 3.82
C ASN A 12 22.93 -18.57 2.84
N LEU A 13 22.82 -18.89 1.54
CA LEU A 13 22.22 -18.00 0.54
C LEU A 13 20.72 -17.77 0.78
N MET A 14 19.98 -18.81 1.19
CA MET A 14 18.57 -18.68 1.57
C MET A 14 18.37 -17.92 2.90
N GLY A 15 19.36 -17.94 3.80
CA GLY A 15 19.34 -17.19 5.06
C GLY A 15 19.82 -15.73 4.95
N PHE A 16 20.34 -15.31 3.80
CA PHE A 16 20.85 -13.94 3.59
C PHE A 16 19.75 -12.91 3.26
N SER A 17 18.48 -13.33 3.18
CA SER A 17 17.37 -12.38 3.31
C SER A 17 17.30 -11.93 4.76
N GLY A 18 18.05 -10.87 5.05
CA GLY A 18 18.34 -10.38 6.39
C GLY A 18 17.14 -10.40 7.31
N TRP A 19 17.24 -11.19 8.38
CA TRP A 19 16.52 -10.91 9.60
C TRP A 19 17.09 -9.59 10.12
N ALA A 20 16.48 -8.49 9.69
CA ALA A 20 16.78 -7.18 10.24
C ALA A 20 16.22 -7.17 11.67
N TRP A 21 17.11 -7.33 12.64
CA TRP A 21 16.79 -7.03 14.03
C TRP A 21 16.57 -5.52 14.10
N ALA A 22 15.31 -5.10 14.08
CA ALA A 22 14.97 -3.72 14.33
C ALA A 22 15.12 -3.48 15.83
N ASP A 23 16.10 -2.65 16.23
CA ASP A 23 16.12 -2.08 17.58
C ASP A 23 14.76 -1.43 17.83
N ALA A 24 14.12 -1.78 18.95
CA ALA A 24 12.81 -1.27 19.32
C ALA A 24 12.93 0.21 19.73
N VAL A 25 13.08 1.09 18.75
CA VAL A 25 12.90 2.53 18.93
C VAL A 25 11.45 2.73 19.34
N ALA A 26 11.23 3.37 20.50
CA ALA A 26 9.89 3.71 20.94
C ALA A 26 9.14 4.40 19.79
N PRO A 27 7.91 3.96 19.43
CA PRO A 27 7.19 4.54 18.31
C PRO A 27 6.98 6.03 18.58
N THR A 28 7.69 6.84 17.81
CA THR A 28 7.56 8.30 17.83
C THR A 28 6.84 8.72 16.56
N VAL A 29 5.96 9.71 16.68
CA VAL A 29 5.25 10.24 15.51
C VAL A 29 6.25 11.00 14.65
N ASN A 30 6.59 10.42 13.51
CA ASN A 30 7.41 11.09 12.51
C ASN A 30 6.54 12.08 11.70
N LYS A 31 7.03 13.31 11.56
CA LYS A 31 6.34 14.36 10.81
C LYS A 31 6.25 14.05 9.31
N GLY A 32 7.27 13.41 8.74
CA GLY A 32 7.30 12.95 7.35
C GLY A 32 6.26 11.87 7.09
N ASP A 33 6.17 10.87 7.98
CA ASP A 33 5.14 9.83 7.89
C ASP A 33 3.73 10.43 8.00
N THR A 34 3.55 11.39 8.91
CA THR A 34 2.27 12.11 9.06
C THR A 34 1.92 12.89 7.80
N ALA A 35 2.87 13.63 7.24
CA ALA A 35 2.67 14.39 6.00
C ALA A 35 2.31 13.45 4.84
N TRP A 36 3.02 12.32 4.71
CA TRP A 36 2.72 11.32 3.70
C TRP A 36 1.33 10.69 3.90
N MET A 37 0.96 10.35 5.12
CA MET A 37 -0.36 9.81 5.43
C MET A 37 -1.48 10.80 5.09
N ILE A 38 -1.30 12.10 5.33
CA ILE A 38 -2.26 13.14 4.93
C ILE A 38 -2.38 13.19 3.39
N VAL A 39 -1.25 13.22 2.67
CA VAL A 39 -1.25 13.24 1.20
C VAL A 39 -1.89 11.99 0.62
N ALA A 40 -1.53 10.80 1.12
CA ALA A 40 -2.12 9.53 0.72
C ALA A 40 -3.64 9.52 0.95
N THR A 41 -4.10 10.04 2.09
CA THR A 41 -5.53 10.16 2.40
C THR A 41 -6.25 11.07 1.40
N LEU A 42 -5.66 12.21 1.03
CA LEU A 42 -6.22 13.09 0.01
C LEU A 42 -6.31 12.40 -1.35
N LEU A 43 -5.29 11.63 -1.75
CA LEU A 43 -5.32 10.86 -2.99
C LEU A 43 -6.47 9.84 -3.00
N VAL A 44 -6.68 9.13 -1.88
CA VAL A 44 -7.81 8.19 -1.74
C VAL A 44 -9.15 8.92 -1.84
N ILE A 45 -9.29 10.08 -1.18
CA ILE A 45 -10.53 10.89 -1.27
C ILE A 45 -10.84 11.23 -2.73
N VAL A 46 -9.85 11.66 -3.52
CA VAL A 46 -10.05 11.99 -4.94
C VAL A 46 -10.49 10.77 -5.77
N MET A 47 -10.01 9.57 -5.43
CA MET A 47 -10.45 8.33 -6.07
C MET A 47 -11.93 8.01 -5.77
N VAL A 48 -12.39 8.28 -4.55
CA VAL A 48 -13.79 8.03 -4.17
C VAL A 48 -14.70 9.15 -4.68
N ILE A 49 -14.39 10.40 -4.34
CA ILE A 49 -15.13 11.62 -4.69
C ILE A 49 -14.16 12.59 -5.38
N PRO A 50 -14.26 12.84 -6.69
CA PRO A 50 -15.34 12.46 -7.61
C PRO A 50 -15.09 11.16 -8.39
N GLY A 51 -13.98 10.43 -8.17
CA GLY A 51 -13.55 9.35 -9.07
C GLY A 51 -14.59 8.25 -9.31
N LEU A 52 -15.11 7.60 -8.26
CA LEU A 52 -16.14 6.56 -8.40
C LEU A 52 -17.46 7.13 -8.91
N ALA A 53 -17.85 8.29 -8.43
CA ALA A 53 -19.05 9.01 -8.86
C ALA A 53 -19.06 9.27 -10.38
N LEU A 54 -17.95 9.73 -10.94
CA LEU A 54 -17.82 9.97 -12.39
C LEU A 54 -17.74 8.66 -13.17
N PHE A 55 -17.04 7.65 -12.65
CA PHE A 55 -16.90 6.36 -13.30
C PHE A 55 -18.24 5.61 -13.40
N TYR A 56 -18.92 5.41 -12.26
CA TYR A 56 -20.24 4.76 -12.23
C TYR A 56 -21.34 5.64 -12.82
N GLY A 57 -21.25 6.96 -12.61
CA GLY A 57 -22.14 7.95 -13.20
C GLY A 57 -22.10 7.97 -14.74
N GLY A 58 -20.92 7.76 -15.34
CA GLY A 58 -20.76 7.66 -16.78
C GLY A 58 -21.34 6.40 -17.42
N MET A 59 -21.60 5.34 -16.64
CA MET A 59 -22.23 4.10 -17.12
C MET A 59 -23.76 4.13 -17.06
N VAL A 60 -24.35 5.12 -16.38
CA VAL A 60 -25.81 5.29 -16.30
C VAL A 60 -26.29 6.39 -17.24
N ARG A 61 -27.60 6.40 -17.52
CA ARG A 61 -28.21 7.50 -18.30
C ARG A 61 -28.04 8.83 -17.57
N ALA A 62 -27.79 9.91 -18.31
CA ALA A 62 -27.59 11.26 -17.76
C ALA A 62 -28.68 11.70 -16.76
N LYS A 63 -29.95 11.35 -17.01
CA LYS A 63 -31.07 11.67 -16.10
C LYS A 63 -30.97 11.00 -14.71
N ASN A 64 -30.13 9.97 -14.57
CA ASN A 64 -29.91 9.23 -13.33
C ASN A 64 -28.59 9.62 -12.63
N MET A 65 -27.77 10.51 -13.23
CA MET A 65 -26.46 10.91 -12.68
C MET A 65 -26.57 11.48 -11.28
N LEU A 66 -27.57 12.34 -11.04
CA LEU A 66 -27.81 12.94 -9.73
C LEU A 66 -28.09 11.87 -8.65
N SER A 67 -28.77 10.77 -9.01
CA SER A 67 -29.01 9.67 -8.08
C SER A 67 -27.73 8.92 -7.73
N VAL A 68 -26.79 8.78 -8.66
CA VAL A 68 -25.48 8.15 -8.38
C VAL A 68 -24.58 9.05 -7.54
N LEU A 69 -24.70 10.37 -7.67
CA LEU A 69 -23.93 11.33 -6.86
C LEU A 69 -24.42 11.44 -5.40
N MET A 70 -25.68 11.11 -5.16
CA MET A 70 -26.32 11.21 -3.84
C MET A 70 -26.29 9.90 -3.04
N GLN A 71 -25.93 8.78 -3.68
CA GLN A 71 -25.69 7.49 -3.05
C GLN A 71 -24.29 7.43 -2.47
#